data_AF-A0A3D4K7Y0-F1
#
_entry.id   AF-A0A3D4K7Y0-F1
#
_cell.length_a   1.000
_cell.length_b   1.000
_cell.length_c   1.000
_cell.angle_alpha   90.00
_cell.angle_beta   90.00
_cell.angle_gamma   90.00
#
_symmetry.space_group_name_H-M   'P 1'
#
loop_
_entity.id
_entity.type
_entity.pdbx_description
1 polymer ?
#
loop_
_entity_poly.entity_id
_entity_poly.type
_entity_poly.pdbx_seq_one_letter_code
_entity_poly.pdbx_strand_id
1 'polypeptide(L)'
;MKLLDVLQNLSMLGINATADSTNKLSVNSSAILFNHIGNGVQVKLNKNAVGDSGSFLFQSNWSGRAEIGLTGDDDFHFKVSPDGSTWYDALVINRNNGKLESLGISFDGGTNNLQNYQEWAETALTGDVWTGTAPSGAANKFWKAIRVGKKVTVFFRIEYATAGATNTSVTIPLPAGLPTPETWTGQASELAYHGTGGLFTSAANIPTSGTPKGVTLRYNGTAWEFGIHSASGSHIFAQGTIEYMAA
;
A
#
# COMPACT_ATOMS: atom_id res chain seq x y z
N MET A 1 14.90 55.37 32.56
CA MET A 1 14.61 53.98 32.16
C MET A 1 13.46 53.51 33.01
N LYS A 2 12.30 53.17 32.41
CA LYS A 2 11.21 52.59 33.21
C LYS A 2 11.67 51.19 33.60
N LEU A 3 11.31 50.73 34.80
CA LEU A 3 11.68 49.40 35.31
C LEU A 3 11.26 48.24 34.37
N LEU A 4 10.41 48.50 33.38
CA LEU A 4 10.02 47.50 32.38
C LEU A 4 11.03 47.39 31.22
N ASP A 5 11.80 48.44 30.93
CA ASP A 5 12.80 48.42 29.86
C ASP A 5 13.98 47.48 30.21
N VAL A 6 14.23 47.25 31.51
CA VAL A 6 15.30 46.36 31.98
C VAL A 6 14.98 44.87 31.85
N LEU A 7 13.73 44.50 31.54
CA LEU A 7 13.34 43.11 31.31
C LEU A 7 13.58 42.66 29.85
N GLN A 8 13.93 43.58 28.96
CA GLN A 8 14.35 43.24 27.61
C GLN A 8 15.78 42.70 27.61
N ASN A 9 16.06 41.68 26.78
CA ASN A 9 17.38 41.06 26.64
C ASN A 9 17.94 40.43 27.94
N LEU A 10 17.07 39.88 28.79
CA LEU A 10 17.51 39.03 29.89
C LEU A 10 18.35 37.87 29.34
N SER A 11 19.55 37.67 29.90
CA SER A 11 20.45 36.60 29.47
C SER A 11 19.95 35.22 29.88
N MET A 12 19.26 35.13 31.03
CA MET A 12 18.68 33.92 31.61
C MET A 12 17.41 34.30 32.42
N LEU A 13 16.39 33.45 32.36
CA LEU A 13 15.14 33.59 33.12
C LEU A 13 14.72 32.21 33.67
N GLY A 14 14.70 32.10 35.00
CA GLY A 14 14.24 30.92 35.71
C GLY A 14 12.89 31.15 36.39
N ILE A 15 11.97 30.20 36.27
CA ILE A 15 10.68 30.18 37.00
C ILE A 15 10.66 28.95 37.88
N ASN A 16 10.81 29.13 39.20
CA ASN A 16 11.06 28.05 40.20
C ASN A 16 12.25 27.13 39.87
N ALA A 17 13.12 27.58 38.97
CA ALA A 17 14.28 26.86 38.47
C ALA A 17 15.45 27.83 38.35
N THR A 18 16.67 27.30 38.36
CA THR A 18 17.86 28.04 37.96
C THR A 18 18.05 27.82 36.46
N ALA A 19 17.99 28.89 35.67
CA ALA A 19 18.35 28.85 34.26
C ALA A 19 19.87 28.75 34.08
N ASP A 20 20.30 28.17 32.97
CA ASP A 20 21.71 27.95 32.65
C ASP A 20 22.03 28.43 31.21
N SER A 21 23.29 28.28 30.80
CA SER A 21 23.75 28.75 29.48
C SER A 21 23.09 28.03 28.29
N THR A 22 22.56 26.83 28.52
CA THR A 22 21.84 26.00 27.54
C THR A 22 20.34 26.28 27.63
N ASN A 23 19.76 26.15 28.82
CA ASN A 23 18.35 26.39 29.12
C ASN A 23 18.15 27.83 29.63
N LYS A 24 18.30 28.81 28.73
CA LYS A 24 18.19 30.23 29.08
C LYS A 24 16.80 30.63 29.57
N LEU A 25 15.76 29.88 29.19
CA LEU A 25 14.47 29.88 29.86
C LEU A 25 14.27 28.52 30.52
N SER A 26 14.22 28.47 31.85
CA SER A 26 14.05 27.24 32.62
C SER A 26 12.83 27.36 33.54
N VAL A 27 11.97 26.35 33.55
CA VAL A 27 10.68 26.39 34.25
C VAL A 27 10.45 25.07 34.99
N ASN A 28 10.40 25.13 36.32
CA ASN A 28 9.93 24.02 37.17
C ASN A 28 8.48 24.31 37.59
N SER A 29 7.53 23.73 36.89
CA SER A 29 6.10 23.95 37.14
C SER A 29 5.31 22.68 36.89
N SER A 30 4.12 22.59 37.50
CA SER A 30 3.14 21.55 37.16
C SER A 30 2.57 21.72 35.74
N ALA A 31 2.55 22.96 35.22
CA ALA A 31 2.08 23.26 33.87
C ALA A 31 2.67 24.59 33.33
N ILE A 32 2.69 24.72 32.00
CA ILE A 32 2.98 25.96 31.27
C ILE A 32 1.76 26.24 30.38
N LEU A 33 1.11 27.39 30.56
CA LEU A 33 -0.05 27.81 29.77
C LEU A 33 0.34 28.96 28.84
N PHE A 34 0.16 28.75 27.54
CA PHE A 34 0.18 29.81 26.54
C PHE A 34 -1.26 30.06 26.07
N ASN A 35 -1.85 31.19 26.49
CA ASN A 35 -3.23 31.53 26.16
C ASN A 35 -3.30 32.66 25.11
N HIS A 36 -4.28 32.57 24.21
CA HIS A 36 -4.46 33.60 23.18
C HIS A 36 -5.08 34.87 23.76
N ILE A 37 -4.93 35.98 23.03
CA ILE A 37 -5.64 37.24 23.33
C ILE A 37 -6.85 37.49 22.43
N GLY A 38 -7.30 36.47 21.67
CA GLY A 38 -8.53 36.50 20.88
C GLY A 38 -8.47 35.63 19.63
N ASN A 39 -7.40 35.78 18.82
CA ASN A 39 -7.28 35.10 17.53
C ASN A 39 -6.54 33.75 17.63
N GLY A 40 -5.39 33.71 18.32
CA GLY A 40 -4.59 32.49 18.45
C GLY A 40 -3.28 32.67 19.23
N VAL A 41 -2.58 31.55 19.45
CA VAL A 41 -1.22 31.47 20.01
C VAL A 41 -0.33 30.76 18.99
N GLN A 42 0.91 31.19 18.87
CA GLN A 42 1.94 30.49 18.09
C GLN A 42 3.23 30.40 18.89
N VAL A 43 3.79 29.20 18.96
CA VAL A 43 5.20 29.00 19.35
C VAL A 43 6.00 28.87 18.05
N LYS A 44 6.99 29.73 17.88
CA LYS A 44 7.87 29.71 16.71
C LYS A 44 9.24 29.19 17.15
N LEU A 45 9.65 28.06 16.59
CA LEU A 45 10.98 27.47 16.78
C LEU A 45 11.73 27.62 15.46
N ASN A 46 12.88 28.32 15.50
CA ASN A 46 13.69 28.57 14.31
C ASN A 46 15.07 27.92 14.51
N LYS A 47 15.38 26.93 13.69
CA LYS A 47 16.70 26.29 13.66
C LYS A 47 17.67 27.10 12.78
N ASN A 48 18.96 27.00 13.04
CA ASN A 48 19.97 27.84 12.39
C ASN A 48 20.38 27.32 11.00
N ALA A 49 20.52 26.01 10.85
CA ALA A 49 20.87 25.34 9.59
C ALA A 49 19.96 24.13 9.30
N VAL A 50 20.12 23.56 8.09
CA VAL A 50 19.32 22.39 7.66
C VAL A 50 19.53 21.20 8.61
N GLY A 51 20.77 20.93 9.02
CA GLY A 51 21.09 19.81 9.92
C GLY A 51 20.76 20.02 11.40
N ASP A 52 20.27 21.21 11.80
CA ASP A 52 19.94 21.51 13.19
C ASP A 52 18.52 21.03 13.56
N SER A 53 18.17 21.16 14.85
CA SER A 53 16.83 20.83 15.35
C SER A 53 16.02 22.07 15.74
N GLY A 54 14.72 22.01 15.46
CA GLY A 54 13.69 22.90 15.98
C GLY A 54 12.47 22.06 16.38
N SER A 55 12.40 21.67 17.65
CA SER A 55 11.54 20.59 18.11
C SER A 55 11.07 20.76 19.55
N PHE A 56 10.08 19.95 19.93
CA PHE A 56 9.75 19.69 21.34
C PHE A 56 10.31 18.32 21.74
N LEU A 57 11.20 18.31 22.72
CA LEU A 57 11.79 17.10 23.29
C LEU A 57 11.06 16.73 24.58
N PHE A 58 10.54 15.50 24.62
CA PHE A 58 9.88 14.91 25.79
C PHE A 58 10.88 14.00 26.51
N GLN A 59 11.03 14.19 27.82
CA GLN A 59 12.07 13.52 28.60
C GLN A 59 11.54 12.90 29.90
N SER A 60 12.25 11.89 30.40
CA SER A 60 12.11 11.37 31.76
C SER A 60 13.50 11.20 32.36
N ASN A 61 13.71 11.70 33.59
CA ASN A 61 15.01 11.69 34.26
C ASN A 61 16.17 12.19 33.37
N TRP A 62 15.96 13.32 32.68
CA TRP A 62 16.94 13.93 31.76
C TRP A 62 17.31 13.07 30.53
N SER A 63 16.57 12.00 30.27
CA SER A 63 16.75 11.13 29.10
C SER A 63 15.61 11.34 28.11
N GLY A 64 15.95 11.60 26.84
CA GLY A 64 15.00 11.76 25.75
C GLY A 64 14.14 10.51 25.55
N ARG A 65 12.84 10.68 25.33
CA ARG A 65 11.89 9.59 25.09
C ARG A 65 11.09 9.77 23.81
N ALA A 66 10.74 11.01 23.49
CA ALA A 66 10.12 11.37 22.22
C ALA A 66 10.56 12.76 21.78
N GLU A 67 10.56 13.03 20.49
CA GLU A 67 10.87 14.34 19.93
C GLU A 67 10.00 14.59 18.70
N ILE A 68 9.40 15.80 18.60
CA ILE A 68 8.56 16.19 17.48
C ILE A 68 9.00 17.53 16.92
N GLY A 69 9.21 17.60 15.60
CA GLY A 69 9.61 18.82 14.90
C GLY A 69 10.57 18.56 13.73
N LEU A 70 11.37 19.57 13.39
CA LEU A 70 12.44 19.47 12.40
C LEU A 70 13.67 18.95 13.13
N THR A 71 14.15 17.74 12.84
CA THR A 71 15.16 17.05 13.68
C THR A 71 16.30 16.46 12.85
N GLY A 72 17.14 17.32 12.28
CA GLY A 72 18.30 16.91 11.46
C GLY A 72 18.16 17.18 9.95
N ASP A 73 17.01 17.69 9.52
CA ASP A 73 16.73 18.18 8.17
C ASP A 73 15.54 19.18 8.22
N ASP A 74 14.82 19.40 7.10
CA ASP A 74 13.59 20.21 7.09
C ASP A 74 12.30 19.41 6.85
N ASP A 75 12.34 18.07 6.91
CA ASP A 75 11.13 17.25 6.97
C ASP A 75 10.55 17.27 8.39
N PHE A 76 9.28 16.91 8.54
CA PHE A 76 8.63 16.90 9.85
C PHE A 76 8.66 15.49 10.45
N HIS A 77 9.31 15.36 11.60
CA HIS A 77 9.55 14.08 12.26
C HIS A 77 8.75 13.93 13.54
N PHE A 78 8.36 12.69 13.82
CA PHE A 78 7.98 12.21 15.15
C PHE A 78 8.92 11.05 15.50
N LYS A 79 9.83 11.29 16.45
CA LYS A 79 10.84 10.33 16.89
C LYS A 79 10.53 9.80 18.28
N VAL A 80 10.90 8.54 18.53
CA VAL A 80 10.88 7.91 19.86
C VAL A 80 12.23 7.28 20.17
N SER A 81 12.56 7.21 21.46
CA SER A 81 13.83 6.65 21.93
C SER A 81 13.64 5.79 23.18
N PRO A 82 14.19 4.56 23.21
CA PRO A 82 14.18 3.73 24.42
C PRO A 82 15.15 4.24 25.50
N ASP A 83 16.20 4.97 25.13
CA ASP A 83 17.36 5.24 25.99
C ASP A 83 17.87 6.71 25.95
N GLY A 84 17.29 7.54 25.08
CA GLY A 84 17.70 8.94 24.84
C GLY A 84 18.90 9.10 23.91
N SER A 85 19.46 8.00 23.37
CA SER A 85 20.62 8.00 22.47
C SER A 85 20.29 7.37 21.12
N THR A 86 19.56 6.26 21.13
CA THR A 86 19.05 5.56 19.95
C THR A 86 17.69 6.12 19.58
N TRP A 87 17.52 6.65 18.37
CA TRP A 87 16.28 7.28 17.93
C TRP A 87 15.66 6.53 16.76
N TYR A 88 14.33 6.41 16.79
CA TYR A 88 13.53 5.80 15.73
C TYR A 88 12.49 6.79 15.24
N ASP A 89 12.44 7.02 13.94
CA ASP A 89 11.38 7.78 13.29
C ASP A 89 10.09 6.96 13.18
N ALA A 90 9.08 7.33 13.97
CA ALA A 90 7.75 6.73 13.92
C ALA A 90 6.91 7.30 12.76
N LEU A 91 7.13 8.58 12.43
CA LEU A 91 6.48 9.30 11.33
C LEU A 91 7.45 10.32 10.73
N VAL A 92 7.49 10.36 9.39
CA VAL A 92 8.21 11.38 8.62
C VAL A 92 7.30 11.92 7.52
N ILE A 93 7.08 13.24 7.51
CA ILE A 93 6.32 13.94 6.46
C ILE A 93 7.29 14.75 5.61
N ASN A 94 7.31 14.46 4.32
CA ASN A 94 8.15 15.15 3.35
C ASN A 94 7.69 16.59 3.15
N ARG A 95 8.63 17.53 3.28
CA ARG A 95 8.39 18.96 3.13
C ARG A 95 7.97 19.39 1.72
N ASN A 96 8.41 18.69 0.68
CA ASN A 96 8.22 19.12 -0.71
C ASN A 96 6.84 18.72 -1.25
N ASN A 97 6.27 17.62 -0.74
CA ASN A 97 5.02 17.06 -1.28
C ASN A 97 3.94 16.79 -0.22
N GLY A 98 4.22 16.98 1.07
CA GLY A 98 3.28 16.78 2.16
C GLY A 98 2.88 15.31 2.40
N LYS A 99 3.61 14.36 1.81
CA LYS A 99 3.32 12.93 1.94
C LYS A 99 4.07 12.34 3.12
N LEU A 100 3.42 11.37 3.74
CA LEU A 100 4.03 10.46 4.71
C LEU A 100 5.01 9.54 3.98
N GLU A 101 6.30 9.61 4.32
CA GLU A 101 7.34 8.76 3.72
C GLU A 101 7.59 7.48 4.52
N SER A 102 7.41 7.58 5.83
CA SER A 102 7.59 6.48 6.78
C SER A 102 6.42 6.47 7.74
N LEU A 103 5.78 5.31 7.88
CA LEU A 103 4.87 5.02 8.97
C LEU A 103 5.29 3.70 9.58
N GLY A 104 5.69 3.72 10.85
CA GLY A 104 5.98 2.53 11.63
C GLY A 104 4.73 1.70 11.94
N ILE A 105 3.96 1.28 10.93
CA ILE A 105 2.85 0.35 11.14
C ILE A 105 3.45 -1.04 11.37
N SER A 106 3.64 -1.39 12.64
CA SER A 106 3.74 -2.81 13.03
C SER A 106 2.32 -3.37 13.08
N PHE A 107 1.96 -4.20 12.11
CA PHE A 107 0.80 -5.07 12.26
C PHE A 107 1.25 -6.22 13.17
N ASP A 108 1.22 -6.02 14.48
CA ASP A 108 1.63 -7.04 15.46
C ASP A 108 0.71 -8.26 15.36
N GLY A 109 1.20 -9.26 14.63
CA GLY A 109 0.65 -10.59 14.45
C GLY A 109 1.67 -11.38 13.63
N GLY A 110 2.21 -12.47 14.17
CA GLY A 110 3.26 -13.25 13.52
C GLY A 110 2.92 -13.63 12.08
N THR A 111 3.92 -13.66 11.19
CA THR A 111 3.74 -14.07 9.77
C THR A 111 2.53 -13.41 9.10
N ASN A 112 2.44 -12.09 9.15
CA ASN A 112 1.28 -11.38 8.60
C ASN A 112 1.31 -11.40 7.06
N ASN A 113 0.22 -11.92 6.45
CA ASN A 113 0.03 -12.00 5.00
C ASN A 113 0.19 -10.65 4.28
N LEU A 114 0.03 -9.51 4.95
CA LEU A 114 0.16 -8.19 4.31
C LEU A 114 1.59 -7.80 3.87
N GLN A 115 2.65 -8.48 4.34
CA GLN A 115 4.04 -8.19 3.92
C GLN A 115 4.28 -8.36 2.42
N ASN A 116 3.42 -9.13 1.75
CA ASN A 116 3.51 -9.42 0.32
C ASN A 116 2.42 -8.70 -0.48
N TYR A 117 1.93 -7.55 0.00
CA TYR A 117 1.02 -6.74 -0.78
C TYR A 117 1.68 -6.31 -2.09
N GLN A 118 1.09 -6.68 -3.21
CA GLN A 118 1.56 -6.26 -4.52
C GLN A 118 0.36 -6.08 -5.45
N GLU A 119 0.38 -4.98 -6.21
CA GLU A 119 -0.56 -4.74 -7.29
C GLU A 119 0.15 -4.83 -8.63
N TRP A 120 -0.54 -5.40 -9.61
CA TRP A 120 -0.15 -5.33 -11.01
C TRP A 120 -1.17 -4.47 -11.75
N ALA A 121 -0.68 -3.40 -12.37
CA ALA A 121 -1.50 -2.51 -13.19
C ALA A 121 -2.11 -3.26 -14.38
N GLU A 122 -3.20 -2.69 -14.92
CA GLU A 122 -3.86 -3.25 -16.09
C GLU A 122 -2.87 -3.36 -17.26
N THR A 123 -2.73 -4.57 -17.79
CA THR A 123 -1.76 -4.91 -18.84
C THR A 123 -2.45 -5.76 -19.91
N ALA A 124 -2.00 -5.65 -21.16
CA ALA A 124 -2.53 -6.44 -22.26
C ALA A 124 -2.38 -7.95 -22.01
N LEU A 125 -3.43 -8.71 -22.29
CA LEU A 125 -3.43 -10.17 -22.22
C LEU A 125 -3.03 -10.75 -23.59
N THR A 126 -2.10 -11.71 -23.59
CA THR A 126 -1.54 -12.32 -24.81
C THR A 126 -1.56 -13.84 -24.76
N GLY A 127 -1.55 -14.49 -25.93
CA GLY A 127 -1.38 -15.95 -26.02
C GLY A 127 -2.65 -16.76 -25.84
N ASP A 128 -3.83 -16.19 -26.08
CA ASP A 128 -5.09 -16.93 -26.03
C ASP A 128 -5.19 -17.97 -27.16
N VAL A 129 -5.51 -19.20 -26.78
CA VAL A 129 -5.68 -20.33 -27.68
C VAL A 129 -7.12 -20.84 -27.56
N TRP A 130 -7.85 -20.80 -28.66
CA TRP A 130 -9.25 -21.23 -28.73
C TRP A 130 -9.36 -22.67 -29.21
N THR A 131 -10.30 -23.42 -28.64
CA THR A 131 -10.78 -24.68 -29.22
C THR A 131 -11.89 -24.39 -30.22
N GLY A 132 -11.75 -24.82 -31.47
CA GLY A 132 -12.66 -24.47 -32.57
C GLY A 132 -12.14 -23.32 -33.45
N THR A 133 -13.04 -22.58 -34.08
CA THR A 133 -12.67 -21.44 -34.94
C THR A 133 -12.57 -20.17 -34.09
N ALA A 134 -11.35 -19.66 -33.86
CA ALA A 134 -11.13 -18.51 -32.99
C ALA A 134 -11.96 -17.26 -33.39
N PRO A 135 -12.40 -16.44 -32.41
CA PRO A 135 -12.96 -15.12 -32.69
C PRO A 135 -11.92 -14.20 -33.35
N SER A 136 -12.38 -13.16 -34.04
CA SER A 136 -11.51 -12.29 -34.84
C SER A 136 -11.94 -10.81 -34.80
N GLY A 137 -11.15 -9.95 -35.46
CA GLY A 137 -11.35 -8.51 -35.52
C GLY A 137 -10.62 -7.75 -34.41
N ALA A 138 -10.95 -6.46 -34.25
CA ALA A 138 -10.41 -5.64 -33.16
C ALA A 138 -10.73 -6.29 -31.81
N ALA A 139 -9.73 -6.30 -30.92
CA ALA A 139 -9.82 -7.01 -29.65
C ALA A 139 -9.33 -6.15 -28.49
N ASN A 140 -10.05 -6.19 -27.37
CA ASN A 140 -9.66 -5.57 -26.12
C ASN A 140 -9.44 -6.68 -25.09
N LYS A 141 -8.18 -6.88 -24.68
CA LYS A 141 -7.80 -7.99 -23.80
C LYS A 141 -6.87 -7.49 -22.72
N PHE A 142 -7.25 -7.65 -21.47
CA PHE A 142 -6.45 -7.17 -20.36
C PHE A 142 -6.53 -8.08 -19.14
N TRP A 143 -5.52 -7.93 -18.28
CA TRP A 143 -5.49 -8.51 -16.96
C TRP A 143 -4.96 -7.50 -15.94
N LYS A 144 -5.28 -7.73 -14.68
CA LYS A 144 -4.66 -7.07 -13.52
C LYS A 144 -4.65 -8.05 -12.36
N ALA A 145 -3.82 -7.81 -11.35
CA ALA A 145 -3.75 -8.72 -10.21
C ALA A 145 -3.47 -7.99 -8.90
N ILE A 146 -3.87 -8.63 -7.81
CA ILE A 146 -3.56 -8.23 -6.45
C ILE A 146 -3.03 -9.46 -5.71
N ARG A 147 -1.97 -9.28 -4.93
CA ARG A 147 -1.46 -10.27 -3.99
C ARG A 147 -1.64 -9.75 -2.57
N VAL A 148 -2.15 -10.62 -1.70
CA VAL A 148 -2.15 -10.43 -0.25
C VAL A 148 -1.64 -11.72 0.38
N GLY A 149 -0.38 -11.70 0.82
CA GLY A 149 0.28 -12.86 1.41
C GLY A 149 0.60 -13.90 0.36
N LYS A 150 0.19 -15.14 0.59
CA LYS A 150 0.23 -16.16 -0.47
C LYS A 150 -0.95 -16.05 -1.44
N LYS A 151 -2.07 -15.43 -1.07
CA LYS A 151 -3.23 -15.37 -1.97
C LYS A 151 -2.98 -14.38 -3.10
N VAL A 152 -3.11 -14.84 -4.34
CA VAL A 152 -3.08 -14.04 -5.57
C VAL A 152 -4.47 -14.10 -6.20
N THR A 153 -5.03 -12.94 -6.54
CA THR A 153 -6.27 -12.82 -7.32
C THR A 153 -5.96 -12.12 -8.63
N VAL A 154 -6.18 -12.82 -9.74
CA VAL A 154 -6.02 -12.31 -11.12
C VAL A 154 -7.39 -12.02 -11.68
N PHE A 155 -7.56 -10.83 -12.27
CA PHE A 155 -8.75 -10.42 -13.00
C PHE A 155 -8.41 -10.37 -14.48
N PHE A 156 -9.31 -10.82 -15.35
CA PHE A 156 -9.12 -10.75 -16.79
C PHE A 156 -10.42 -10.41 -17.52
N ARG A 157 -10.26 -9.81 -18.71
CA ARG A 157 -11.35 -9.55 -19.66
C ARG A 157 -10.82 -9.66 -21.08
N ILE A 158 -11.62 -10.24 -21.97
CA ILE A 158 -11.31 -10.50 -23.38
C ILE A 158 -12.56 -10.17 -24.18
N GLU A 159 -12.42 -9.30 -25.17
CA GLU A 159 -13.51 -8.91 -26.08
C GLU A 159 -13.02 -8.93 -27.51
N TYR A 160 -13.84 -9.46 -28.41
CA TYR A 160 -13.61 -9.52 -29.84
C TYR A 160 -14.77 -8.89 -30.62
N ALA A 161 -14.47 -8.28 -31.77
CA ALA A 161 -15.50 -7.70 -32.63
C ALA A 161 -16.35 -8.76 -33.37
N THR A 162 -15.79 -9.93 -33.67
CA THR A 162 -16.45 -10.98 -34.47
C THR A 162 -16.35 -12.33 -33.79
N ALA A 163 -17.50 -13.03 -33.68
CA ALA A 163 -17.59 -14.33 -33.03
C ALA A 163 -16.87 -15.42 -33.82
N GLY A 164 -16.22 -16.31 -33.08
CA GLY A 164 -15.76 -17.59 -33.59
C GLY A 164 -16.93 -18.57 -33.78
N ALA A 165 -16.73 -19.60 -34.58
CA ALA A 165 -17.70 -20.68 -34.78
C ALA A 165 -17.25 -21.95 -34.03
N THR A 166 -18.20 -22.62 -33.34
CA THR A 166 -17.99 -23.91 -32.64
C THR A 166 -17.09 -23.86 -31.40
N ASN A 167 -16.91 -22.70 -30.78
CA ASN A 167 -15.97 -22.55 -29.67
C ASN A 167 -16.54 -23.10 -28.36
N THR A 168 -15.72 -23.84 -27.63
CA THR A 168 -16.10 -24.45 -26.34
C THR A 168 -15.20 -23.98 -25.20
N SER A 169 -13.96 -23.57 -25.48
CA SER A 169 -13.04 -23.03 -24.49
C SER A 169 -11.98 -22.09 -25.07
N VAL A 170 -11.40 -21.27 -24.20
CA VAL A 170 -10.14 -20.55 -24.44
C VAL A 170 -9.16 -20.87 -23.32
N THR A 171 -7.90 -21.04 -23.67
CA THR A 171 -6.78 -21.23 -22.74
C THR A 171 -5.81 -20.08 -22.88
N ILE A 172 -5.36 -19.48 -21.79
CA ILE A 172 -4.41 -18.36 -21.80
C ILE A 172 -3.28 -18.62 -20.80
N PRO A 173 -2.01 -18.35 -21.14
CA PRO A 173 -0.89 -18.43 -20.20
C PRO A 173 -1.12 -17.55 -18.97
N LEU A 174 -0.67 -18.01 -17.80
CA LEU A 174 -0.61 -17.16 -16.62
C LEU A 174 0.32 -15.96 -16.91
N PRO A 175 -0.13 -14.72 -16.68
CA PRO A 175 0.68 -13.55 -17.00
C PRO A 175 2.07 -13.56 -16.36
N ALA A 176 3.07 -13.11 -17.11
CA ALA A 176 4.46 -13.05 -16.65
C ALA A 176 4.62 -12.11 -15.44
N GLY A 177 5.54 -12.46 -14.54
CA GLY A 177 5.81 -11.69 -13.32
C GLY A 177 4.84 -11.93 -12.18
N LEU A 178 3.78 -12.73 -12.38
CA LEU A 178 2.98 -13.25 -11.28
C LEU A 178 3.72 -14.37 -10.55
N PRO A 179 3.56 -14.51 -9.22
CA PRO A 179 4.10 -15.63 -8.47
C PRO A 179 3.57 -16.95 -9.01
N THR A 180 4.40 -17.99 -9.02
CA THR A 180 4.00 -19.33 -9.43
C THR A 180 2.96 -19.89 -8.46
N PRO A 181 1.85 -20.46 -8.94
CA PRO A 181 0.91 -21.20 -8.10
C PRO A 181 1.58 -22.37 -7.38
N GLU A 182 1.19 -22.58 -6.12
CA GLU A 182 1.60 -23.73 -5.31
C GLU A 182 1.11 -25.02 -5.96
N THR A 183 2.01 -26.00 -6.11
CA THR A 183 1.70 -27.30 -6.69
C THR A 183 1.04 -28.20 -5.65
N TRP A 184 -0.16 -28.70 -5.92
CA TRP A 184 -0.78 -29.71 -5.08
C TRP A 184 -0.29 -31.12 -5.47
N THR A 185 0.08 -31.94 -4.48
CA THR A 185 0.71 -33.26 -4.70
C THR A 185 -0.28 -34.42 -4.90
N GLY A 186 -1.59 -34.16 -4.97
CA GLY A 186 -2.60 -35.18 -5.30
C GLY A 186 -3.10 -35.04 -6.75
N GLN A 187 -3.46 -36.17 -7.37
CA GLN A 187 -3.92 -36.28 -8.77
C GLN A 187 -5.11 -35.31 -9.06
N ALA A 188 -5.32 -34.69 -10.22
CA ALA A 188 -4.89 -34.92 -11.60
C ALA A 188 -4.66 -33.58 -12.34
N SER A 189 -4.18 -33.65 -13.59
CA SER A 189 -3.78 -32.57 -14.50
C SER A 189 -4.86 -31.54 -14.90
N GLU A 190 -6.01 -31.55 -14.24
CA GLU A 190 -7.07 -30.56 -14.36
C GLU A 190 -8.01 -30.73 -13.15
N LEU A 191 -8.71 -29.67 -12.72
CA LEU A 191 -9.87 -29.68 -11.81
C LEU A 191 -9.63 -29.34 -10.32
N ALA A 192 -9.17 -28.13 -10.06
CA ALA A 192 -9.74 -27.37 -8.95
C ALA A 192 -10.26 -26.05 -9.53
N TYR A 193 -11.57 -25.79 -9.37
CA TYR A 193 -12.21 -24.56 -9.81
C TYR A 193 -11.70 -23.42 -8.93
N HIS A 194 -10.90 -22.54 -9.52
CA HIS A 194 -10.11 -21.55 -8.78
C HIS A 194 -10.63 -20.13 -8.94
N GLY A 195 -11.70 -19.90 -9.70
CA GLY A 195 -12.27 -18.57 -9.75
C GLY A 195 -13.55 -18.49 -10.56
N THR A 196 -14.16 -17.31 -10.57
CA THR A 196 -15.51 -17.09 -11.12
C THR A 196 -15.43 -16.45 -12.50
N GLY A 197 -16.20 -16.92 -13.47
CA GLY A 197 -16.15 -16.37 -14.83
C GLY A 197 -16.79 -17.28 -15.87
N GLY A 198 -16.67 -16.90 -17.14
CA GLY A 198 -17.18 -17.71 -18.26
C GLY A 198 -17.01 -17.08 -19.63
N LEU A 199 -17.50 -17.79 -20.65
CA LEU A 199 -17.60 -17.31 -22.05
C LEU A 199 -19.02 -16.83 -22.36
N PHE A 200 -19.14 -15.74 -23.10
CA PHE A 200 -20.42 -15.08 -23.39
C PHE A 200 -20.54 -14.62 -24.85
N THR A 201 -21.78 -14.46 -25.30
CA THR A 201 -22.14 -14.02 -26.66
C THR A 201 -22.10 -12.50 -26.83
N SER A 202 -22.15 -11.73 -25.73
CA SER A 202 -22.00 -10.27 -25.72
C SER A 202 -21.67 -9.76 -24.31
N ALA A 203 -21.13 -8.53 -24.22
CA ALA A 203 -20.85 -7.86 -22.94
C ALA A 203 -22.12 -7.52 -22.12
N ALA A 204 -23.28 -7.42 -22.77
CA ALA A 204 -24.56 -7.15 -22.10
C ALA A 204 -25.13 -8.37 -21.35
N ASN A 205 -24.63 -9.58 -21.65
CA ASN A 205 -25.15 -10.85 -21.11
C ASN A 205 -24.35 -11.39 -19.93
N ILE A 206 -23.65 -10.52 -19.19
CA ILE A 206 -22.95 -10.92 -17.95
C ILE A 206 -24.01 -11.25 -16.90
N PRO A 207 -24.14 -12.51 -16.43
CA PRO A 207 -25.06 -12.82 -15.35
C PRO A 207 -24.58 -12.11 -14.09
N THR A 208 -25.41 -11.22 -13.53
CA THR A 208 -25.15 -10.60 -12.23
C THR A 208 -25.33 -11.59 -11.07
N SER A 209 -25.97 -12.73 -11.34
CA SER A 209 -26.03 -13.93 -10.51
C SER A 209 -26.57 -15.10 -11.34
N GLY A 210 -25.92 -16.27 -11.27
CA GLY A 210 -26.30 -17.47 -12.04
C GLY A 210 -25.08 -18.22 -12.59
N THR A 211 -25.08 -19.56 -12.42
CA THR A 211 -23.96 -20.50 -12.48
C THR A 211 -22.86 -20.15 -13.51
N PRO A 212 -21.72 -19.58 -13.08
CA PRO A 212 -20.59 -19.31 -13.97
C PRO A 212 -20.04 -20.63 -14.51
N LYS A 213 -19.79 -20.69 -15.81
CA LYS A 213 -19.09 -21.83 -16.40
C LYS A 213 -17.59 -21.65 -16.15
N GLY A 214 -17.07 -22.32 -15.13
CA GLY A 214 -15.69 -22.79 -15.01
C GLY A 214 -14.55 -21.86 -15.46
N VAL A 215 -13.88 -21.16 -14.53
CA VAL A 215 -12.46 -20.77 -14.76
C VAL A 215 -11.57 -21.75 -14.02
N THR A 216 -10.70 -22.43 -14.76
CA THR A 216 -9.76 -23.42 -14.23
C THR A 216 -8.35 -22.86 -14.31
N LEU A 217 -7.53 -23.18 -13.30
CA LEU A 217 -6.09 -22.97 -13.35
C LEU A 217 -5.44 -24.35 -13.49
N ARG A 218 -4.55 -24.52 -14.48
CA ARG A 218 -3.91 -25.80 -14.76
C ARG A 218 -2.45 -25.62 -15.16
N TYR A 219 -1.66 -26.66 -14.92
CA TYR A 219 -0.29 -26.75 -15.38
C TYR A 219 -0.22 -27.66 -16.59
N ASN A 220 0.25 -27.15 -17.73
CA ASN A 220 0.26 -27.90 -18.99
C ASN A 220 1.51 -28.77 -19.20
N GLY A 221 2.36 -28.90 -18.16
CA GLY A 221 3.64 -29.60 -18.22
C GLY A 221 4.85 -28.69 -18.47
N THR A 222 4.62 -27.43 -18.88
CA THR A 222 5.70 -26.44 -19.09
C THR A 222 5.41 -25.10 -18.40
N ALA A 223 4.15 -24.66 -18.41
CA ALA A 223 3.72 -23.41 -17.80
C ALA A 223 2.33 -23.54 -17.18
N TRP A 224 2.01 -22.59 -16.29
CA TRP A 224 0.66 -22.40 -15.77
C TRP A 224 -0.18 -21.62 -16.78
N GLU A 225 -1.42 -22.04 -16.93
CA GLU A 225 -2.40 -21.41 -17.80
C GLU A 225 -3.79 -21.48 -17.17
N PHE A 226 -4.68 -20.60 -17.60
CA PHE A 226 -6.07 -20.64 -17.19
C PHE A 226 -7.01 -20.95 -18.36
N GLY A 227 -7.96 -21.82 -18.10
CA GLY A 227 -9.00 -22.24 -19.02
C GLY A 227 -10.33 -21.59 -18.68
N ILE A 228 -11.07 -21.13 -19.69
CA ILE A 228 -12.44 -20.63 -19.54
C ILE A 228 -13.32 -21.48 -20.44
N HIS A 229 -14.34 -22.11 -19.86
CA HIS A 229 -15.11 -23.15 -20.55
C HIS A 229 -16.58 -22.74 -20.72
N SER A 230 -17.22 -23.23 -21.78
CA SER A 230 -18.67 -23.16 -21.97
C SER A 230 -19.20 -24.38 -22.72
N ALA A 231 -20.53 -24.48 -22.80
CA ALA A 231 -21.18 -25.36 -23.77
C ALA A 231 -20.93 -24.79 -25.17
N SER A 232 -20.73 -25.65 -26.17
CA SER A 232 -20.40 -25.28 -27.56
C SER A 232 -21.26 -24.14 -28.09
N GLY A 233 -20.62 -23.09 -28.61
CA GLY A 233 -21.33 -21.94 -29.17
C GLY A 233 -20.43 -20.88 -29.80
N SER A 234 -21.04 -19.84 -30.37
CA SER A 234 -20.33 -18.67 -30.88
C SER A 234 -20.15 -17.64 -29.77
N HIS A 235 -18.90 -17.30 -29.43
CA HIS A 235 -18.57 -16.41 -28.32
C HIS A 235 -17.64 -15.28 -28.77
N ILE A 236 -17.79 -14.09 -28.18
CA ILE A 236 -16.91 -12.93 -28.40
C ILE A 236 -16.31 -12.37 -27.12
N PHE A 237 -16.80 -12.83 -25.97
CA PHE A 237 -16.51 -12.21 -24.69
C PHE A 237 -16.12 -13.27 -23.67
N ALA A 238 -15.10 -12.99 -22.86
CA ALA A 238 -14.72 -13.77 -21.70
C ALA A 238 -14.26 -12.85 -20.56
N GLN A 239 -14.65 -13.14 -19.33
CA GLN A 239 -14.15 -12.44 -18.15
C GLN A 239 -14.23 -13.31 -16.90
N GLY A 240 -13.46 -12.95 -15.89
CA GLY A 240 -13.51 -13.62 -14.61
C GLY A 240 -12.35 -13.30 -13.69
N THR A 241 -12.30 -14.05 -12.61
CA THR A 241 -11.20 -14.08 -11.66
C THR A 241 -10.57 -15.47 -11.60
N ILE A 242 -9.32 -15.51 -11.17
CA ILE A 242 -8.62 -16.71 -10.72
C ILE A 242 -8.00 -16.38 -9.38
N GLU A 243 -8.18 -17.25 -8.40
CA GLU A 243 -7.58 -17.17 -7.08
C GLU A 243 -6.69 -18.38 -6.85
N TYR A 244 -5.46 -18.16 -6.40
CA TYR A 244 -4.53 -19.23 -6.05
C TYR A 244 -3.58 -18.82 -4.92
N MET A 245 -2.91 -19.81 -4.34
CA MET A 245 -1.83 -19.57 -3.38
C MET A 245 -0.49 -19.60 -4.12
N ALA A 246 0.33 -18.57 -3.92
CA ALA A 246 1.71 -18.51 -4.39
C ALA A 246 2.57 -19.51 -3.61
N ALA A 247 3.42 -20.24 -4.34
CA ALA A 247 4.43 -21.13 -3.77
C ALA A 247 5.33 -20.40 -2.77
#